data_AF-A0A1E3HGS3-F1
#
_entry.id   AF-A0A1E3HGS3-F1
#
_cell.length_a   1.000
_cell.length_b   1.000
_cell.length_c   1.000
_cell.angle_alpha   90.00
_cell.angle_beta   90.00
_cell.angle_gamma   90.00
#
_symmetry.space_group_name_H-M   'P 1'
#
loop_
_entity.id
_entity.type
_entity.pdbx_description
1 polymer ?
#
loop_
_entity_poly.entity_id
_entity_poly.type
_entity_poly.pdbx_seq_one_letter_code
_entity_poly.pdbx_strand_id
1 'polypeptide(L)'
;MRPSSSPAAMALLRSMLSRVPTERPVFCLARRSLQSTSRVWRDPIPIPTADPTPPSAIEPPLPLPRSLSPTRALLLLSVPYPPSTWPSHLEMASPLLATASAHLKSKGIGVNVVYDQSLPVPESGMLGMGEEKYQARLYWADGRIRVWGRFSMATLSSADLEKELAYTPSIAAEGWPLLATSAKRRPKEILICTHGARDCRCHDKGVPLLEALREEVRKKGLENEVKIGEVAHVGGHKYAANAILLPTMDMLSNLTAKDAPQVLSQLLTLTAHALSPDKGNGTHLWSHWRGRYGLTGDQQAKLWSTVDPNAKKVQDQRETVQLRFRTFEGEERLVQGKVGENLLEVGKANDLPSLEGVCGGNLECATCHLYISASPAAPVPDPSETEMDMMGYAIGYKEGESRLGCQVKVTAGLGEWCKNGGVIGLPRF
;
A
#
# COMPACT_ATOMS: atom_id res chain seq x y z
N MET A 1 3.34 62.59 35.21
CA MET A 1 4.68 63.20 35.23
C MET A 1 5.71 62.09 35.02
N ARG A 2 6.71 62.34 34.18
CA ARG A 2 7.71 61.38 33.65
C ARG A 2 8.75 60.97 34.72
N PRO A 3 9.50 59.89 34.46
CA PRO A 3 10.95 59.89 34.66
C PRO A 3 11.64 59.67 33.30
N SER A 4 12.26 60.69 32.70
CA SER A 4 13.69 61.03 32.81
C SER A 4 14.64 59.88 32.44
N SER A 5 14.85 59.69 31.13
CA SER A 5 15.93 58.86 30.59
C SER A 5 17.19 59.69 30.37
N SER A 6 18.30 59.19 30.93
CA SER A 6 19.66 59.75 30.83
C SER A 6 20.25 59.58 29.42
N PRO A 7 21.02 60.55 28.89
CA PRO A 7 21.41 60.66 27.47
C PRO A 7 22.60 59.77 27.03
N ALA A 8 22.94 58.72 27.77
CA ALA A 8 24.10 57.86 27.46
C ALA A 8 23.76 56.53 26.77
N ALA A 9 22.48 56.12 26.72
CA ALA A 9 22.05 54.87 26.07
C ALA A 9 21.65 55.03 24.58
N MET A 10 21.69 56.25 24.04
CA MET A 10 21.30 56.60 22.66
C MET A 10 22.51 56.77 21.71
N ALA A 11 23.70 56.31 22.11
CA ALA A 11 24.93 56.45 21.31
C ALA A 11 25.45 55.15 20.67
N LEU A 12 24.94 53.97 21.07
CA LEU A 12 25.38 52.67 20.53
C LEU A 12 24.39 52.03 19.53
N LEU A 13 23.24 52.65 19.30
CA LEU A 13 22.24 52.20 18.31
C LEU A 13 22.25 53.02 17.01
N ARG A 14 23.26 53.88 16.79
CA ARG A 14 23.39 54.76 15.62
C ARG A 14 24.52 54.42 14.64
N SER A 15 25.27 53.33 14.82
CA SER A 15 26.38 52.96 13.91
C SER A 15 26.20 51.67 13.09
N MET A 16 25.04 51.01 13.11
CA MET A 16 24.84 49.76 12.33
C MET A 16 23.66 49.73 11.35
N LEU A 17 23.04 50.88 11.05
CA LEU A 17 21.99 50.99 10.02
C LEU A 17 22.37 51.89 8.83
N SER A 18 23.66 52.00 8.51
CA SER A 18 24.13 52.76 7.33
C SER A 18 24.96 51.87 6.41
N ARG A 19 24.29 51.10 5.55
CA ARG A 19 24.78 50.59 4.25
C ARG A 19 23.61 49.94 3.49
N VAL A 20 22.71 50.78 2.99
CA VAL A 20 21.80 50.43 1.90
C VAL A 20 22.09 51.43 0.77
N PRO A 21 22.63 50.99 -0.39
CA PRO A 21 22.79 51.90 -1.52
C PRO A 21 21.40 52.14 -2.15
N THR A 22 21.04 53.41 -2.22
CA THR A 22 19.95 53.95 -3.02
C THR A 22 20.45 54.14 -4.45
N GLU A 23 20.12 53.21 -5.37
CA GLU A 23 20.04 53.52 -6.80
C GLU A 23 19.22 52.44 -7.53
N ARG A 24 18.17 52.87 -8.24
CA ARG A 24 17.31 52.02 -9.08
C ARG A 24 17.91 51.97 -10.49
N PRO A 25 18.23 50.80 -11.06
CA PRO A 25 18.47 50.73 -12.49
C PRO A 25 17.11 50.75 -13.21
N VAL A 26 16.92 51.78 -14.02
CA VAL A 26 15.88 51.84 -15.05
C VAL A 26 16.24 50.79 -16.10
N PHE A 27 15.48 49.71 -16.17
CA PHE A 27 15.50 48.81 -17.33
C PHE A 27 14.22 48.98 -18.14
N CYS A 28 14.41 49.48 -19.36
CA CYS A 28 13.42 49.60 -20.43
C CYS A 28 12.53 48.35 -20.54
N LEU A 29 11.23 48.53 -20.37
CA LEU A 29 10.22 47.63 -20.92
C LEU A 29 10.26 47.73 -22.45
N ALA A 30 11.12 46.93 -23.07
CA ALA A 30 11.00 46.65 -24.50
C ALA A 30 9.69 45.89 -24.70
N ARG A 31 8.71 46.53 -25.34
CA ARG A 31 7.55 45.87 -25.95
C ARG A 31 8.07 44.82 -26.93
N ARG A 32 8.21 43.56 -26.49
CA ARG A 32 8.26 42.43 -27.41
C ARG A 32 6.84 42.14 -27.85
N SER A 33 6.58 42.50 -29.10
CA SER A 33 5.49 42.00 -29.93
C SER A 33 5.28 40.52 -29.66
N LEU A 34 4.06 40.15 -29.25
CA LEU A 34 3.56 38.78 -29.33
C LEU A 34 3.53 38.41 -30.82
N GLN A 35 4.64 37.92 -31.34
CA GLN A 35 4.61 37.17 -32.59
C GLN A 35 3.85 35.88 -32.28
N SER A 36 2.66 35.79 -32.88
CA SER A 36 1.89 34.57 -33.05
C SER A 36 2.76 33.49 -33.71
N THR A 37 3.50 32.74 -32.91
CA THR A 37 3.93 31.40 -33.30
C THR A 37 2.70 30.52 -33.15
N SER A 38 2.14 30.10 -34.28
CA SER A 38 1.08 29.11 -34.34
C SER A 38 1.44 27.94 -33.41
N ARG A 39 0.52 27.60 -32.50
CA ARG A 39 0.56 26.31 -31.83
C ARG A 39 0.45 25.26 -32.94
N VAL A 40 1.56 24.63 -33.28
CA VAL A 40 1.52 23.38 -34.03
C VAL A 40 0.88 22.39 -33.05
N TRP A 41 -0.42 22.17 -33.23
CA TRP A 41 -1.08 21.00 -32.68
C TRP A 41 -0.31 19.80 -33.21
N ARG A 42 0.27 18.99 -32.31
CA ARG A 42 0.75 17.67 -32.73
C ARG A 42 -0.47 16.90 -33.19
N ASP A 43 -0.35 16.24 -34.34
CA ASP A 43 -1.38 15.34 -34.82
C ASP A 43 -1.72 14.31 -33.72
N PRO A 44 -3.00 13.89 -33.62
CA PRO A 44 -3.39 12.82 -32.72
C PRO A 44 -2.52 11.59 -32.96
N ILE A 45 -2.06 10.97 -31.87
CA ILE A 45 -1.33 9.69 -31.94
C ILE A 45 -2.23 8.69 -32.70
N PRO A 46 -1.76 8.07 -33.80
CA PRO A 46 -2.53 7.07 -34.51
C PRO A 46 -2.91 5.94 -33.54
N ILE A 47 -4.20 5.64 -33.44
CA ILE A 47 -4.68 4.45 -32.73
C ILE A 47 -4.10 3.24 -33.49
N PRO A 48 -3.35 2.34 -32.83
CA PRO A 48 -2.82 1.16 -33.50
C PRO A 48 -3.97 0.36 -34.10
N THR A 49 -3.94 0.14 -35.42
CA THR A 49 -4.89 -0.69 -36.17
C THR A 49 -4.61 -2.18 -36.05
N ALA A 50 -3.71 -2.58 -35.14
CA ALA A 50 -3.44 -3.98 -34.88
C ALA A 50 -4.64 -4.61 -34.18
N ASP A 51 -5.16 -5.70 -34.74
CA ASP A 51 -6.11 -6.56 -34.04
C ASP A 51 -5.62 -6.82 -32.62
N PRO A 52 -6.50 -6.72 -31.60
CA PRO A 52 -6.10 -7.01 -30.23
C PRO A 52 -5.55 -8.42 -30.21
N THR A 53 -4.24 -8.53 -29.96
CA THR A 53 -3.61 -9.82 -29.71
C THR A 53 -4.43 -10.44 -28.58
N PRO A 54 -4.98 -11.66 -28.76
CA PRO A 54 -5.78 -12.27 -27.72
C PRO A 54 -4.97 -12.26 -26.43
N PRO A 55 -5.58 -11.94 -25.28
CA PRO A 55 -4.84 -11.85 -24.02
C PRO A 55 -4.04 -13.13 -23.85
N SER A 56 -2.74 -12.96 -23.64
CA SER A 56 -1.79 -14.03 -23.32
C SER A 56 -2.48 -15.03 -22.39
N ALA A 57 -2.31 -16.32 -22.68
CA ALA A 57 -2.75 -17.40 -21.82
C ALA A 57 -2.44 -17.06 -20.36
N ILE A 58 -3.43 -17.28 -19.48
CA ILE A 58 -3.34 -17.06 -18.04
C ILE A 58 -2.01 -17.67 -17.57
N GLU A 59 -1.09 -16.83 -17.11
CA GLU A 59 0.16 -17.29 -16.50
C GLU A 59 -0.19 -18.36 -15.44
N PRO A 60 0.58 -19.46 -15.34
CA PRO A 60 0.35 -20.46 -14.30
C PRO A 60 0.27 -19.78 -12.92
N PRO A 61 -0.51 -20.34 -11.96
CA PRO A 61 -0.68 -19.71 -10.65
C PRO A 61 0.69 -19.40 -10.08
N LEU A 62 0.96 -18.10 -9.92
CA LEU A 62 2.27 -17.61 -9.50
C LEU A 62 2.68 -18.34 -8.21
N PRO A 63 3.86 -19.00 -8.15
CA PRO A 63 4.38 -19.55 -6.91
C PRO A 63 4.55 -18.38 -5.95
N LEU A 64 3.80 -18.35 -4.83
CA LEU A 64 3.59 -17.20 -3.94
C LEU A 64 4.77 -16.20 -3.91
N PRO A 65 4.76 -15.12 -4.72
CA PRO A 65 5.78 -14.08 -4.64
C PRO A 65 5.28 -12.87 -3.82
N ARG A 66 4.08 -12.93 -3.25
CA ARG A 66 3.34 -11.74 -2.79
C ARG A 66 2.53 -11.99 -1.51
N SER A 67 3.16 -12.60 -0.50
CA SER A 67 2.53 -12.71 0.81
C SER A 67 2.35 -11.32 1.42
N LEU A 68 1.17 -11.05 1.98
CA LEU A 68 0.89 -9.87 2.78
C LEU A 68 2.02 -9.68 3.81
N SER A 69 2.63 -8.48 3.83
CA SER A 69 3.62 -8.15 4.84
C SER A 69 3.01 -8.35 6.24
N PRO A 70 3.75 -8.98 7.18
CA PRO A 70 3.22 -9.30 8.50
C PRO A 70 2.58 -8.07 9.17
N THR A 71 1.26 -8.10 9.29
CA THR A 71 0.46 -7.01 9.84
C THR A 71 -0.46 -7.62 10.87
N ARG A 72 -0.29 -7.28 12.15
CA ARG A 72 -0.89 -8.02 13.28
C ARG A 72 -2.37 -7.71 13.53
N ALA A 73 -2.85 -6.57 13.03
CA ALA A 73 -4.23 -6.11 13.20
C ALA A 73 -4.64 -5.18 12.03
N LEU A 74 -5.94 -4.98 11.86
CA LEU A 74 -6.50 -4.16 10.79
C LEU A 74 -7.48 -3.13 11.37
N LEU A 75 -7.19 -1.84 11.21
CA LEU A 75 -8.10 -0.74 11.49
C LEU A 75 -8.86 -0.36 10.22
N LEU A 76 -10.19 -0.34 10.30
CA LEU A 76 -11.06 0.13 9.23
C LEU A 76 -11.77 1.42 9.66
N LEU A 77 -11.63 2.48 8.88
CA LEU A 77 -12.37 3.73 9.03
C LEU A 77 -13.59 3.72 8.10
N SER A 78 -14.79 3.87 8.66
CA SER A 78 -16.02 3.96 7.88
C SER A 78 -16.28 5.38 7.42
N VAL A 79 -16.45 5.56 6.11
CA VAL A 79 -16.69 6.87 5.48
C VAL A 79 -18.02 6.87 4.72
N PRO A 80 -18.75 8.00 4.70
CA PRO A 80 -20.07 8.09 4.05
C PRO A 80 -19.97 8.31 2.54
N TYR A 81 -18.76 8.49 1.99
CA TYR A 81 -18.55 8.81 0.58
C TYR A 81 -18.29 7.54 -0.23
N PRO A 82 -18.97 7.35 -1.37
CA PRO A 82 -18.82 6.14 -2.17
C PRO A 82 -17.44 6.07 -2.84
N PRO A 83 -16.93 4.85 -3.15
CA PRO A 83 -15.60 4.66 -3.75
C PRO A 83 -15.37 5.39 -5.07
N SER A 84 -16.44 5.70 -5.81
CA SER A 84 -16.39 6.51 -7.04
C SER A 84 -15.94 7.96 -6.82
N THR A 85 -16.01 8.47 -5.58
CA THR A 85 -15.62 9.83 -5.21
C THR A 85 -14.23 9.91 -4.59
N TRP A 86 -13.61 8.75 -4.32
CA TRP A 86 -12.34 8.68 -3.63
C TRP A 86 -11.18 9.07 -4.58
N PRO A 87 -10.29 10.01 -4.19
CA PRO A 87 -9.08 10.28 -4.96
C PRO A 87 -8.16 9.06 -5.02
N SER A 88 -7.24 9.03 -5.98
CA SER A 88 -6.27 7.93 -6.16
C SER A 88 -5.37 7.69 -4.94
N HIS A 89 -5.15 8.71 -4.10
CA HIS A 89 -4.45 8.61 -2.83
C HIS A 89 -5.33 9.20 -1.72
N LEU A 90 -6.03 8.34 -0.97
CA LEU A 90 -6.96 8.76 0.08
C LEU A 90 -6.27 9.53 1.20
N GLU A 91 -5.03 9.17 1.52
CA GLU A 91 -4.21 9.79 2.55
C GLU A 91 -3.90 11.25 2.22
N MET A 92 -3.83 11.62 0.94
CA MET A 92 -3.62 13.01 0.55
C MET A 92 -4.86 13.86 0.79
N ALA A 93 -6.05 13.24 0.79
CA ALA A 93 -7.28 13.93 1.09
C ALA A 93 -7.54 13.98 2.59
N SER A 94 -7.23 12.94 3.37
CA SER A 94 -7.55 12.87 4.79
C SER A 94 -6.31 12.96 5.71
N PRO A 95 -6.10 14.11 6.41
CA PRO A 95 -5.07 14.24 7.44
C PRO A 95 -5.14 13.15 8.53
N LEU A 96 -6.35 12.79 8.97
CA LEU A 96 -6.58 11.73 9.94
C LEU A 96 -6.14 10.37 9.40
N LEU A 97 -6.51 10.03 8.16
CA LEU A 97 -6.09 8.78 7.53
C LEU A 97 -4.57 8.75 7.35
N ALA A 98 -3.96 9.82 6.83
CA ALA A 98 -2.51 9.91 6.68
C ALA A 98 -1.78 9.70 8.01
N THR A 99 -2.22 10.41 9.06
CA THR A 99 -1.60 10.32 10.38
C THR A 99 -1.84 8.94 11.01
N ALA A 100 -3.05 8.38 10.89
CA ALA A 100 -3.37 7.05 11.39
C ALA A 100 -2.56 5.98 10.69
N SER A 101 -2.49 6.01 9.35
CA SER A 101 -1.67 5.08 8.55
C SER A 101 -0.21 5.16 8.95
N ALA A 102 0.39 6.35 9.02
CA ALA A 102 1.79 6.50 9.42
C ALA A 102 2.05 6.00 10.85
N HIS A 103 1.22 6.42 11.82
CA HIS A 103 1.39 6.05 13.22
C HIS A 103 1.20 4.56 13.45
N LEU A 104 0.15 3.96 12.89
CA LEU A 104 -0.24 2.58 13.15
C LEU A 104 0.57 1.56 12.34
N LYS A 105 1.01 1.92 11.13
CA LYS A 105 1.89 1.07 10.32
C LYS A 105 3.21 0.77 11.05
N SER A 106 3.78 1.76 11.73
CA SER A 106 4.99 1.57 12.56
C SER A 106 4.80 0.55 13.69
N LYS A 107 3.56 0.32 14.11
CA LYS A 107 3.18 -0.66 15.15
C LYS A 107 2.66 -1.97 14.54
N GLY A 108 2.86 -2.19 13.24
CA GLY A 108 2.43 -3.38 12.51
C GLY A 108 0.91 -3.48 12.31
N ILE A 109 0.19 -2.36 12.30
CA ILE A 109 -1.27 -2.31 12.15
C ILE A 109 -1.60 -1.72 10.78
N GLY A 110 -2.41 -2.46 10.00
CA GLY A 110 -2.91 -2.00 8.73
C GLY A 110 -4.05 -1.01 8.94
N VAL A 111 -4.12 0.02 8.11
CA VAL A 111 -5.21 1.00 8.12
C VAL A 111 -5.85 1.00 6.74
N ASN A 112 -7.17 0.91 6.69
CA ASN A 112 -7.92 0.99 5.44
C ASN A 112 -9.26 1.70 5.65
N VAL A 113 -9.91 2.07 4.56
CA VAL A 113 -11.17 2.81 4.55
C VAL A 113 -12.26 1.93 3.96
N VAL A 114 -13.45 1.94 4.56
CA VAL A 114 -14.63 1.25 4.05
C VAL A 114 -15.75 2.24 3.80
N TYR A 115 -16.48 2.03 2.71
CA TYR A 115 -17.69 2.79 2.43
C TYR A 115 -18.84 2.29 3.30
N ASP A 116 -19.52 3.21 3.98
CA ASP A 116 -20.72 2.94 4.77
C ASP A 116 -21.84 3.90 4.39
N GLN A 117 -22.73 3.41 3.52
CA GLN A 117 -23.89 4.14 3.04
C GLN A 117 -24.90 4.52 4.15
N SER A 118 -24.83 3.87 5.32
CA SER A 118 -25.74 4.18 6.43
C SER A 118 -25.34 5.44 7.20
N LEU A 119 -24.13 5.94 6.99
CA LEU A 119 -23.63 7.15 7.64
C LEU A 119 -24.14 8.41 6.95
N PRO A 120 -24.49 9.46 7.71
CA PRO A 120 -24.91 10.73 7.12
C PRO A 120 -23.74 11.36 6.35
N VAL A 121 -24.01 11.78 5.11
CA VAL A 121 -23.05 12.55 4.32
C VAL A 121 -23.03 13.99 4.87
N PRO A 122 -21.89 14.52 5.32
CA PRO A 122 -21.77 15.90 5.78
C PRO A 122 -22.16 16.90 4.67
N GLU A 123 -22.92 17.95 5.02
CA GLU A 123 -23.38 18.98 4.08
C GLU A 123 -22.24 19.76 3.40
N SER A 124 -21.06 19.80 4.03
CA SER A 124 -19.88 20.48 3.53
C SER A 124 -18.67 19.54 3.49
N GLY A 125 -18.48 18.84 2.38
CA GLY A 125 -17.13 18.40 1.99
C GLY A 125 -17.00 16.97 1.48
N MET A 126 -15.89 16.76 0.79
CA MET A 126 -15.29 15.46 0.50
C MET A 126 -14.48 14.99 1.72
N LEU A 127 -14.02 13.74 1.69
CA LEU A 127 -13.06 13.20 2.66
C LEU A 127 -11.91 14.21 2.88
N GLY A 128 -11.59 14.56 4.14
CA GLY A 128 -10.54 15.54 4.44
C GLY A 128 -10.94 16.96 4.80
N MET A 129 -12.21 17.35 4.60
CA MET A 129 -12.64 18.71 4.90
C MET A 129 -13.23 18.84 6.31
N GLY A 130 -12.66 19.72 7.13
CA GLY A 130 -13.14 20.02 8.48
C GLY A 130 -12.57 19.10 9.57
N GLU A 131 -13.25 19.01 10.72
CA GLU A 131 -12.83 18.15 11.82
C GLU A 131 -13.20 16.69 11.52
N GLU A 132 -12.20 15.91 11.09
CA GLU A 132 -12.40 14.52 10.69
C GLU A 132 -12.75 13.60 11.86
N LYS A 133 -13.91 12.97 11.76
CA LYS A 133 -14.46 12.03 12.73
C LYS A 133 -15.14 10.90 11.98
N TYR A 134 -14.61 9.71 12.14
CA TYR A 134 -15.16 8.52 11.49
C TYR A 134 -15.56 7.48 12.51
N GLN A 135 -16.46 6.58 12.15
CA GLN A 135 -16.57 5.34 12.90
C GLN A 135 -15.36 4.47 12.56
N ALA A 136 -14.82 3.75 13.54
CA ALA A 136 -13.65 2.92 13.33
C ALA A 136 -13.82 1.53 13.96
N ARG A 137 -13.27 0.51 13.30
CA ARG A 137 -13.27 -0.88 13.76
C ARG A 137 -11.85 -1.45 13.68
N LEU A 138 -11.25 -1.80 14.81
CA LEU A 138 -9.95 -2.48 14.88
C LEU A 138 -10.16 -3.98 15.08
N TYR A 139 -9.65 -4.77 14.15
CA TYR A 139 -9.76 -6.23 14.10
C TYR A 139 -8.45 -6.91 14.48
N TRP A 140 -8.57 -7.97 15.26
CA TRP A 140 -7.48 -8.86 15.66
C TRP A 140 -7.69 -10.28 15.15
N ALA A 141 -6.60 -11.04 15.10
CA ALA A 141 -6.52 -12.37 14.50
C ALA A 141 -7.40 -13.44 15.19
N ASP A 142 -7.70 -13.23 16.47
CA ASP A 142 -8.62 -14.06 17.27
C ASP A 142 -10.08 -13.60 17.15
N GLY A 143 -10.35 -12.70 16.22
CA GLY A 143 -11.65 -12.09 15.98
C GLY A 143 -12.02 -11.01 16.98
N ARG A 144 -11.18 -10.59 17.94
CA ARG A 144 -11.50 -9.43 18.79
C ARG A 144 -11.72 -8.20 17.90
N ILE A 145 -12.76 -7.42 18.22
CA ILE A 145 -13.08 -6.17 17.54
C ILE A 145 -13.21 -5.07 18.58
N ARG A 146 -12.48 -3.98 18.39
CA ARG A 146 -12.72 -2.72 19.11
C ARG A 146 -13.40 -1.73 18.18
N VAL A 147 -14.51 -1.15 18.63
CA VAL A 147 -15.32 -0.21 17.85
C VAL A 147 -15.28 1.16 18.50
N TRP A 148 -15.03 2.20 17.70
CA TRP A 148 -15.21 3.60 18.09
C TRP A 148 -16.34 4.19 17.26
N GLY A 149 -17.36 4.75 17.92
CA GLY A 149 -18.39 5.53 17.24
C GLY A 149 -17.88 6.88 16.72
N ARG A 150 -16.75 7.35 17.27
CA ARG A 150 -16.04 8.56 16.85
C ARG A 150 -14.54 8.37 17.05
N PHE A 151 -13.83 8.24 15.94
CA PHE A 151 -12.38 8.14 15.84
C PHE A 151 -11.87 9.43 15.19
N SER A 152 -10.97 10.12 15.87
CA SER A 152 -10.38 11.39 15.41
C SER A 152 -8.89 11.47 15.78
N MET A 153 -8.24 12.60 15.48
CA MET A 153 -6.85 12.87 15.89
C MET A 153 -6.67 12.75 17.42
N ALA A 154 -7.68 13.13 18.20
CA ALA A 154 -7.65 12.97 19.66
C ALA A 154 -7.73 11.50 20.10
N THR A 155 -8.45 10.65 19.36
CA THR A 155 -8.47 9.20 19.61
C THR A 155 -7.11 8.59 19.27
N LEU A 156 -6.49 9.04 18.17
CA LEU A 156 -5.19 8.56 17.71
C LEU A 156 -4.07 8.82 18.74
N SER A 157 -4.14 9.93 19.48
CA SER A 157 -3.20 10.27 20.57
C SER A 157 -3.65 9.80 21.96
N SER A 158 -4.74 9.03 22.06
CA SER A 158 -5.32 8.65 23.35
C SER A 158 -4.62 7.45 24.00
N ALA A 159 -4.59 7.45 25.34
CA ALA A 159 -4.14 6.29 26.11
C ALA A 159 -5.06 5.06 25.94
N ASP A 160 -6.35 5.26 25.62
CA ASP A 160 -7.29 4.18 25.30
C ASP A 160 -6.84 3.41 24.05
N LEU A 161 -6.47 4.14 22.99
CA LEU A 161 -5.95 3.50 21.79
C LEU A 161 -4.67 2.72 22.10
N GLU A 162 -3.69 3.32 22.78
CA GLU A 162 -2.44 2.64 23.13
C GLU A 162 -2.67 1.36 23.94
N LYS A 163 -3.62 1.36 24.87
CA LYS A 163 -4.03 0.16 25.60
C LYS A 163 -4.61 -0.91 24.68
N GLU A 164 -5.44 -0.54 23.70
CA GLU A 164 -5.96 -1.48 22.72
C GLU A 164 -4.84 -2.01 21.80
N LEU A 165 -3.87 -1.16 21.42
CA LEU A 165 -2.73 -1.56 20.59
C LEU A 165 -1.77 -2.51 21.32
N ALA A 166 -1.71 -2.47 22.65
CA ALA A 166 -0.89 -3.38 23.45
C ALA A 166 -1.44 -4.83 23.47
N TYR A 167 -2.66 -5.05 22.96
CA TYR A 167 -3.24 -6.38 22.91
C TYR A 167 -2.44 -7.33 22.01
N THR A 168 -2.32 -8.59 22.46
CA THR A 168 -1.74 -9.69 21.69
C THR A 168 -2.68 -10.89 21.76
N PRO A 169 -3.14 -11.42 20.62
CA PRO A 169 -3.98 -12.61 20.56
C PRO A 169 -3.32 -13.83 21.24
N SER A 170 -4.14 -14.66 21.88
CA SER A 170 -3.67 -15.96 22.38
C SER A 170 -3.46 -16.93 21.21
N ILE A 171 -2.35 -17.66 21.26
CA ILE A 171 -1.94 -18.60 20.19
C ILE A 171 -2.17 -20.04 20.68
N ALA A 172 -2.78 -20.87 19.83
CA ALA A 172 -2.97 -22.30 20.04
C ALA A 172 -1.63 -23.06 20.00
N ALA A 173 -1.61 -24.30 20.48
CA ALA A 173 -0.41 -25.16 20.45
C ALA A 173 0.13 -25.37 19.01
N GLU A 174 -0.75 -25.35 18.02
CA GLU A 174 -0.44 -25.49 16.61
C GLU A 174 0.17 -24.22 15.99
N GLY A 175 0.20 -23.11 16.74
CA GLY A 175 0.76 -21.83 16.33
C GLY A 175 -0.24 -20.89 15.67
N TRP A 176 -1.56 -21.08 15.85
CA TRP A 176 -2.60 -20.26 15.25
C TRP A 176 -3.34 -19.40 16.28
N PRO A 177 -3.76 -18.16 15.98
CA PRO A 177 -4.64 -17.39 16.85
C PRO A 177 -5.95 -18.14 17.13
N LEU A 178 -6.36 -18.22 18.41
CA LEU A 178 -7.58 -18.89 18.82
C LEU A 178 -8.79 -17.99 18.61
N LEU A 179 -9.63 -18.29 17.61
CA LEU A 179 -10.86 -17.53 17.37
C LEU A 179 -11.82 -17.62 18.58
N ALA A 180 -12.16 -16.49 19.17
CA ALA A 180 -13.13 -16.43 20.24
C ALA A 180 -14.50 -16.97 19.79
N THR A 181 -15.19 -17.72 20.66
CA THR A 181 -16.53 -18.28 20.36
C THR A 181 -17.55 -17.20 19.99
N SER A 182 -17.43 -16.00 20.58
CA SER A 182 -18.25 -14.82 20.25
C SER A 182 -18.01 -14.32 18.82
N ALA A 183 -16.80 -14.48 18.27
CA ALA A 183 -16.49 -14.11 16.90
C ALA A 183 -17.19 -15.00 15.88
N LYS A 184 -17.41 -16.29 16.18
CA LYS A 184 -18.12 -17.23 15.30
C LYS A 184 -19.59 -16.87 15.06
N ARG A 185 -20.21 -16.16 16.01
CA ARG A 185 -21.66 -15.83 15.99
C ARG A 185 -21.97 -14.45 15.39
N ARG A 186 -20.95 -13.64 15.09
CA ARG A 186 -21.17 -12.30 14.53
C ARG A 186 -21.47 -12.37 13.04
N PRO A 187 -22.22 -11.38 12.50
CA PRO A 187 -22.33 -11.19 11.06
C PRO A 187 -20.94 -11.12 10.43
N LYS A 188 -20.78 -11.86 9.34
CA LYS A 188 -19.54 -11.93 8.58
C LYS A 188 -19.55 -10.78 7.57
N GLU A 189 -18.38 -10.37 7.10
CA GLU A 189 -18.28 -9.29 6.13
C GLU A 189 -17.28 -9.64 5.03
N ILE A 190 -17.67 -9.39 3.77
CA ILE A 190 -16.77 -9.48 2.62
C ILE A 190 -16.57 -8.06 2.11
N LEU A 191 -15.33 -7.58 2.18
CA LEU A 191 -14.95 -6.26 1.72
C LEU A 191 -14.30 -6.38 0.36
N ILE A 192 -14.90 -5.77 -0.67
CA ILE A 192 -14.39 -5.79 -2.05
C ILE A 192 -13.82 -4.42 -2.40
N CYS A 193 -12.61 -4.40 -2.96
CA CYS A 193 -12.07 -3.16 -3.47
C CYS A 193 -12.76 -2.74 -4.77
N THR A 194 -13.42 -1.58 -4.75
CA THR A 194 -14.08 -0.95 -5.91
C THR A 194 -13.48 0.43 -6.25
N HIS A 195 -12.33 0.75 -5.66
CA HIS A 195 -11.65 2.05 -5.78
C HIS A 195 -10.98 2.27 -7.15
N GLY A 196 -11.78 2.67 -8.14
CA GLY A 196 -11.35 2.82 -9.54
C GLY A 196 -10.31 3.91 -9.81
N ALA A 197 -10.28 4.98 -9.01
CA ALA A 197 -9.31 6.06 -9.19
C ALA A 197 -7.89 5.64 -8.79
N ARG A 198 -7.76 4.64 -7.91
CA ARG A 198 -6.46 4.07 -7.54
C ARG A 198 -5.98 3.07 -8.59
N ASP A 199 -6.87 2.18 -8.98
CA ASP A 199 -6.62 1.09 -9.91
C ASP A 199 -7.93 0.82 -10.66
N CYS A 200 -7.93 1.06 -11.97
CA CYS A 200 -9.12 0.90 -12.81
C CYS A 200 -9.68 -0.54 -12.75
N ARG A 201 -8.84 -1.54 -12.49
CA ARG A 201 -9.26 -2.95 -12.39
C ARG A 201 -10.11 -3.20 -11.16
N CYS A 202 -9.90 -2.45 -10.09
CA CYS A 202 -10.75 -2.52 -8.91
C CYS A 202 -12.18 -2.08 -9.26
N HIS A 203 -12.34 -1.11 -10.15
CA HIS A 203 -13.65 -0.79 -10.70
C HIS A 203 -14.15 -1.89 -11.65
N ASP A 204 -13.38 -2.22 -12.70
CA ASP A 204 -13.80 -3.12 -13.78
C ASP A 204 -14.08 -4.55 -13.34
N LYS A 205 -13.40 -5.03 -12.30
CA LYS A 205 -13.53 -6.40 -11.78
C LYS A 205 -14.18 -6.43 -10.39
N GLY A 206 -13.90 -5.44 -9.54
CA GLY A 206 -14.43 -5.40 -8.19
C GLY A 206 -15.92 -5.09 -8.15
N VAL A 207 -16.42 -4.17 -8.98
CA VAL A 207 -17.86 -3.85 -9.04
C VAL A 207 -18.70 -5.06 -9.49
N PRO A 208 -18.37 -5.77 -10.59
CA PRO A 208 -19.10 -6.98 -10.96
C PRO A 208 -19.04 -8.09 -9.90
N LEU A 209 -17.91 -8.24 -9.20
CA LEU A 209 -17.78 -9.21 -8.10
C LEU A 209 -18.66 -8.83 -6.91
N LEU A 210 -18.70 -7.54 -6.54
CA LEU A 210 -19.54 -7.00 -5.47
C LEU A 210 -21.01 -7.31 -5.75
N GLU A 211 -21.47 -7.04 -6.96
CA GLU A 211 -22.85 -7.31 -7.40
C GLU A 211 -23.17 -8.80 -7.37
N ALA A 212 -22.28 -9.64 -7.92
CA ALA A 212 -22.43 -11.09 -7.89
C ALA A 212 -22.51 -11.66 -6.47
N LEU A 213 -21.70 -11.15 -5.53
CA LEU A 213 -21.74 -11.56 -4.13
C LEU A 213 -23.04 -11.14 -3.44
N ARG A 214 -23.50 -9.91 -3.66
CA ARG A 214 -24.80 -9.44 -3.12
C ARG A 214 -25.94 -10.33 -3.62
N GLU A 215 -25.90 -10.67 -4.90
CA GLU A 215 -26.89 -11.56 -5.51
C GLU A 215 -26.82 -12.99 -4.94
N GLU A 216 -25.63 -13.56 -4.74
CA GLU A 216 -25.47 -14.88 -4.12
C GLU A 216 -25.92 -14.91 -2.65
N VAL A 217 -25.64 -13.85 -1.88
CA VAL A 217 -26.14 -13.70 -0.50
C VAL A 217 -27.67 -13.67 -0.49
N ARG A 218 -28.28 -12.89 -1.39
CA ARG A 218 -29.73 -12.78 -1.53
C ARG A 218 -30.39 -14.10 -1.95
N LYS A 219 -29.83 -14.79 -2.94
CA LYS A 219 -30.30 -16.11 -3.39
C LYS A 219 -30.32 -17.14 -2.26
N LYS A 220 -29.39 -17.03 -1.30
CA LYS A 220 -29.24 -17.97 -0.18
C LYS A 220 -29.94 -17.51 1.10
N GLY A 221 -30.58 -16.33 1.13
CA GLY A 221 -31.25 -15.80 2.31
C GLY A 221 -30.29 -15.44 3.45
N LEU A 222 -29.05 -15.04 3.12
CA LEU A 222 -27.97 -14.78 4.07
C LEU A 222 -27.76 -13.30 4.40
N GLU A 223 -28.71 -12.42 4.07
CA GLU A 223 -28.58 -10.96 4.20
C GLU A 223 -28.33 -10.50 5.65
N ASN A 224 -28.85 -11.25 6.63
CA ASN A 224 -28.64 -10.97 8.06
C ASN A 224 -27.33 -11.57 8.60
N GLU A 225 -26.69 -12.47 7.85
CA GLU A 225 -25.48 -13.19 8.26
C GLU A 225 -24.21 -12.68 7.58
N VAL A 226 -24.32 -12.18 6.35
CA VAL A 226 -23.18 -11.79 5.52
C VAL A 226 -23.39 -10.41 4.93
N LYS A 227 -22.59 -9.44 5.37
CA LYS A 227 -22.54 -8.09 4.80
C LYS A 227 -21.55 -8.06 3.64
N ILE A 228 -21.95 -7.47 2.52
CA ILE A 228 -21.06 -7.20 1.37
C ILE A 228 -20.76 -5.71 1.34
N GLY A 229 -19.51 -5.35 1.62
CA GLY A 229 -19.04 -3.97 1.74
C GLY A 229 -17.98 -3.63 0.69
N GLU A 230 -17.75 -2.33 0.54
CA GLU A 230 -16.72 -1.78 -0.34
C GLU A 230 -15.59 -1.20 0.50
N VAL A 231 -14.35 -1.45 0.09
CA VAL A 231 -13.13 -1.02 0.77
C VAL A 231 -12.23 -0.28 -0.21
N ALA A 232 -11.39 0.61 0.30
CA ALA A 232 -10.34 1.22 -0.50
C ALA A 232 -9.31 0.18 -0.93
N HIS A 233 -8.38 0.60 -1.77
CA HIS A 233 -7.44 -0.32 -2.39
C HIS A 233 -6.75 -1.25 -1.38
N VAL A 234 -6.75 -2.54 -1.70
CA VAL A 234 -6.14 -3.57 -0.88
C VAL A 234 -5.19 -4.39 -1.73
N GLY A 235 -3.94 -4.50 -1.31
CA GLY A 235 -2.90 -5.23 -2.05
C GLY A 235 -2.28 -4.41 -3.18
N GLY A 236 -1.65 -5.09 -4.13
CA GLY A 236 -0.92 -4.50 -5.25
C GLY A 236 -0.66 -5.55 -6.33
N HIS A 237 -1.72 -6.23 -6.78
CA HIS A 237 -1.61 -7.28 -7.79
C HIS A 237 -2.04 -6.75 -9.16
N LYS A 238 -1.14 -6.84 -10.15
CA LYS A 238 -1.30 -6.38 -11.54
C LYS A 238 -2.60 -6.82 -12.26
N TYR A 239 -3.30 -7.84 -11.73
CA TYR A 239 -4.29 -8.59 -12.49
C TYR A 239 -5.73 -8.65 -11.93
N ALA A 240 -6.10 -7.96 -10.83
CA ALA A 240 -7.27 -8.44 -10.07
C ALA A 240 -8.11 -7.47 -9.20
N ALA A 241 -9.37 -7.86 -8.98
CA ALA A 241 -10.13 -7.44 -7.79
C ALA A 241 -9.57 -8.13 -6.51
N ASN A 242 -9.56 -7.37 -5.42
CA ASN A 242 -9.05 -7.81 -4.12
C ASN A 242 -10.16 -7.79 -3.08
N ALA A 243 -10.16 -8.78 -2.18
CA ALA A 243 -11.16 -8.94 -1.14
C ALA A 243 -10.53 -9.21 0.23
N ILE A 244 -11.17 -8.68 1.27
CA ILE A 244 -10.90 -9.03 2.68
C ILE A 244 -12.09 -9.81 3.22
N LEU A 245 -11.84 -10.99 3.79
CA LEU A 245 -12.85 -11.78 4.47
C LEU A 245 -12.80 -11.53 5.97
N LEU A 246 -13.90 -11.10 6.59
CA LEU A 246 -14.00 -10.87 8.03
C LEU A 246 -14.96 -11.88 8.67
N PRO A 247 -14.63 -12.44 9.85
CA PRO A 247 -13.60 -11.99 10.79
C PRO A 247 -12.21 -12.63 10.58
N THR A 248 -12.03 -13.48 9.58
CA THR A 248 -10.80 -14.27 9.40
C THR A 248 -9.59 -13.41 9.02
N MET A 249 -9.86 -12.24 8.47
CA MET A 249 -8.94 -11.29 7.87
C MET A 249 -8.08 -11.88 6.74
N ASP A 250 -8.61 -12.88 6.03
CA ASP A 250 -7.97 -13.42 4.83
C ASP A 250 -8.04 -12.43 3.68
N MET A 251 -6.92 -12.29 2.99
CA MET A 251 -6.76 -11.50 1.79
C MET A 251 -6.82 -12.39 0.55
N LEU A 252 -7.77 -12.11 -0.33
CA LEU A 252 -7.91 -12.76 -1.61
C LEU A 252 -7.64 -11.77 -2.75
N SER A 253 -7.09 -12.26 -3.86
CA SER A 253 -6.90 -11.52 -5.10
C SER A 253 -7.17 -12.41 -6.31
N ASN A 254 -7.05 -11.85 -7.50
CA ASN A 254 -7.42 -12.46 -8.78
C ASN A 254 -8.88 -12.90 -8.86
N LEU A 255 -9.76 -12.24 -8.12
CA LEU A 255 -11.17 -12.59 -8.09
C LEU A 255 -11.92 -11.95 -9.26
N THR A 256 -12.95 -12.65 -9.70
CA THR A 256 -13.92 -12.25 -10.73
C THR A 256 -15.33 -12.56 -10.23
N ALA A 257 -16.35 -12.04 -10.91
CA ALA A 257 -17.75 -12.33 -10.59
C ALA A 257 -18.08 -13.84 -10.54
N LYS A 258 -17.34 -14.68 -11.29
CA LYS A 258 -17.53 -16.14 -11.30
C LYS A 258 -17.14 -16.81 -9.99
N ASP A 259 -16.29 -16.17 -9.20
CA ASP A 259 -15.75 -16.71 -7.94
C ASP A 259 -16.68 -16.43 -6.74
N ALA A 260 -17.73 -15.62 -6.92
CA ALA A 260 -18.63 -15.21 -5.85
C ALA A 260 -19.21 -16.39 -5.03
N PRO A 261 -19.73 -17.48 -5.65
CA PRO A 261 -20.24 -18.62 -4.89
C PRO A 261 -19.18 -19.29 -4.01
N GLN A 262 -17.96 -19.45 -4.53
CA GLN A 262 -16.85 -20.07 -3.82
C GLN A 262 -16.36 -19.17 -2.68
N VAL A 263 -16.29 -17.85 -2.90
CA VAL A 263 -15.85 -16.88 -1.88
C VAL A 263 -16.82 -16.87 -0.70
N LEU A 264 -18.12 -16.88 -0.97
CA LEU A 264 -19.14 -16.97 0.06
C LEU A 264 -19.07 -18.30 0.83
N SER A 265 -18.90 -19.43 0.13
CA SER A 265 -18.75 -20.75 0.75
C SER A 265 -17.50 -20.84 1.64
N GLN A 266 -16.37 -20.29 1.18
CA GLN A 266 -15.12 -20.24 1.95
C GLN A 266 -15.29 -19.43 3.24
N LEU A 267 -15.93 -18.27 3.19
CA LEU A 267 -16.19 -17.44 4.38
C LEU A 267 -16.98 -18.23 5.44
N LEU A 268 -18.05 -18.90 5.02
CA LEU A 268 -18.90 -19.70 5.92
C LEU A 268 -18.12 -20.90 6.49
N THR A 269 -17.30 -21.55 5.68
CA THR A 269 -16.49 -22.71 6.10
C THR A 269 -15.39 -22.32 7.08
N LEU A 270 -14.61 -21.28 6.79
CA LEU A 270 -13.51 -20.83 7.65
C LEU A 270 -14.02 -20.39 9.03
N THR A 271 -15.18 -19.74 9.07
CA THR A 271 -15.78 -19.29 10.34
C THR A 271 -16.32 -20.45 11.16
N ALA A 272 -16.85 -21.50 10.52
CA ALA A 272 -17.24 -22.74 11.19
C ALA A 272 -16.04 -23.48 11.80
N HIS A 273 -14.93 -23.61 11.05
CA HIS A 273 -13.73 -24.36 11.45
C HIS A 273 -12.69 -23.52 12.22
N ALA A 274 -13.12 -22.42 12.85
CA ALA A 274 -12.27 -21.57 13.69
C ALA A 274 -10.98 -21.09 13.01
N LEU A 275 -11.02 -20.82 11.70
CA LEU A 275 -9.90 -20.35 10.89
C LEU A 275 -8.78 -21.40 10.67
N SER A 276 -8.99 -22.64 11.08
CA SER A 276 -8.08 -23.75 10.76
C SER A 276 -8.27 -24.16 9.31
N PRO A 277 -7.20 -24.39 8.54
CA PRO A 277 -7.31 -25.08 7.26
C PRO A 277 -7.86 -26.48 7.52
N ASP A 278 -9.08 -26.74 7.09
CA ASP A 278 -9.57 -28.11 7.05
C ASP A 278 -8.84 -28.84 5.92
N LYS A 279 -8.16 -29.95 6.25
CA LYS A 279 -7.38 -30.74 5.28
C LYS A 279 -8.26 -31.44 4.25
N GLY A 280 -9.58 -31.45 4.44
CA GLY A 280 -10.50 -32.33 3.71
C GLY A 280 -11.31 -31.72 2.57
N ASN A 281 -11.55 -30.40 2.54
CA ASN A 281 -12.65 -29.85 1.71
C ASN A 281 -12.25 -28.88 0.60
N GLY A 282 -11.06 -29.07 0.01
CA GLY A 282 -10.78 -28.71 -1.39
C GLY A 282 -11.25 -27.32 -1.83
N THR A 283 -11.03 -26.29 -1.02
CA THR A 283 -11.49 -24.96 -1.40
C THR A 283 -10.53 -24.39 -2.45
N HIS A 284 -10.98 -24.34 -3.70
CA HIS A 284 -10.24 -23.86 -4.87
C HIS A 284 -9.74 -22.40 -4.77
N LEU A 285 -10.01 -21.70 -3.67
CA LEU A 285 -9.62 -20.30 -3.47
C LEU A 285 -8.20 -20.10 -2.94
N TRP A 286 -7.46 -21.16 -2.64
CA TRP A 286 -6.05 -20.98 -2.24
C TRP A 286 -5.21 -20.33 -3.34
N SER A 287 -5.48 -20.60 -4.62
CA SER A 287 -4.85 -19.88 -5.74
C SER A 287 -5.07 -18.35 -5.68
N HIS A 288 -6.14 -17.91 -5.02
CA HIS A 288 -6.50 -16.51 -4.82
C HIS A 288 -5.95 -15.94 -3.51
N TRP A 289 -5.54 -16.77 -2.55
CA TRP A 289 -5.07 -16.34 -1.24
C TRP A 289 -3.73 -15.60 -1.33
N ARG A 290 -3.63 -14.48 -0.59
CA ARG A 290 -2.44 -13.61 -0.54
C ARG A 290 -1.90 -13.39 0.85
N GLY A 291 -2.57 -13.89 1.87
CA GLY A 291 -2.15 -13.72 3.26
C GLY A 291 -3.33 -13.56 4.19
N ARG A 292 -3.03 -13.44 5.47
CA ARG A 292 -4.02 -13.21 6.52
C ARG A 292 -3.44 -12.21 7.51
N TYR A 293 -4.16 -11.12 7.76
CA TYR A 293 -3.76 -10.21 8.85
C TYR A 293 -3.73 -10.98 10.17
N GLY A 294 -2.75 -10.69 11.02
CA GLY A 294 -2.54 -11.38 12.29
C GLY A 294 -1.56 -12.55 12.24
N LEU A 295 -1.15 -12.99 11.05
CA LEU A 295 -0.14 -14.04 10.90
C LEU A 295 1.23 -13.44 10.57
N THR A 296 2.28 -14.06 11.13
CA THR A 296 3.68 -13.85 10.74
C THR A 296 3.96 -14.49 9.39
N GLY A 297 5.08 -14.11 8.74
CA GLY A 297 5.51 -14.72 7.48
C GLY A 297 5.61 -16.24 7.56
N ASP A 298 6.20 -16.77 8.63
CA ASP A 298 6.34 -18.21 8.86
C ASP A 298 5.00 -18.90 9.07
N GLN A 299 4.07 -18.28 9.80
CA GLN A 299 2.72 -18.80 9.97
C GLN A 299 1.96 -18.82 8.63
N GLN A 300 2.08 -17.77 7.81
CA GLN A 300 1.47 -17.75 6.48
C GLN A 300 2.04 -18.85 5.57
N ALA A 301 3.36 -19.04 5.57
CA ALA A 301 4.04 -20.09 4.81
C ALA A 301 3.62 -21.50 5.29
N LYS A 302 3.53 -21.70 6.61
CA LYS A 302 3.02 -22.93 7.20
C LYS A 302 1.58 -23.18 6.79
N LEU A 303 0.71 -22.17 6.84
CA LEU A 303 -0.70 -22.28 6.45
C LEU A 303 -0.81 -22.72 4.99
N TRP A 304 -0.09 -22.04 4.10
CA TRP A 304 -0.01 -22.39 2.69
C TRP A 304 0.41 -23.85 2.44
N SER A 305 1.43 -24.32 3.15
CA SER A 305 1.91 -25.69 2.99
C SER A 305 0.89 -26.77 3.38
N THR A 306 -0.12 -26.43 4.18
CA THR A 306 -1.15 -27.40 4.58
C THR A 306 -2.27 -27.58 3.55
N VAL A 307 -2.39 -26.67 2.58
CA VAL A 307 -3.55 -26.57 1.69
C VAL A 307 -3.22 -26.77 0.21
N ASP A 308 -1.94 -26.75 -0.15
CA ASP A 308 -1.44 -27.15 -1.47
C ASP A 308 -0.65 -28.47 -1.35
N PRO A 309 -1.20 -29.62 -1.79
CA PRO A 309 -0.50 -30.91 -1.77
C PRO A 309 0.71 -30.97 -2.72
N ASN A 310 0.82 -30.03 -3.67
CA ASN A 310 2.01 -29.84 -4.52
C ASN A 310 2.98 -28.80 -3.97
N ALA A 311 2.67 -28.15 -2.83
CA ALA A 311 3.66 -27.47 -2.00
C ALA A 311 4.56 -28.50 -1.30
N LYS A 312 5.18 -29.39 -2.08
CA LYS A 312 6.52 -29.86 -1.72
C LYS A 312 7.27 -28.60 -1.37
N LYS A 313 7.79 -28.54 -0.14
CA LYS A 313 8.68 -27.48 0.32
C LYS A 313 9.51 -27.03 -0.87
N VAL A 314 9.17 -25.90 -1.46
CA VAL A 314 10.20 -25.10 -2.09
C VAL A 314 10.98 -24.64 -0.87
N GLN A 315 11.86 -25.51 -0.37
CA GLN A 315 13.03 -25.01 0.33
C GLN A 315 13.56 -24.01 -0.68
N ASP A 316 13.45 -22.76 -0.29
CA ASP A 316 13.95 -21.68 -1.09
C ASP A 316 15.47 -21.83 -1.09
N GLN A 317 15.97 -22.75 -1.93
CA GLN A 317 17.37 -23.04 -2.14
C GLN A 317 17.98 -22.00 -3.09
N ARG A 318 17.27 -20.89 -3.36
CA ARG A 318 17.83 -19.77 -4.10
C ARG A 318 19.05 -19.28 -3.31
N GLU A 319 20.17 -19.24 -4.02
CA GLU A 319 21.41 -18.72 -3.48
C GLU A 319 21.18 -17.34 -2.87
N THR A 320 21.70 -17.12 -1.67
CA THR A 320 21.61 -15.83 -0.99
C THR A 320 22.89 -15.07 -1.21
N VAL A 321 22.77 -13.81 -1.60
CA VAL A 321 23.89 -12.90 -1.80
C VAL A 321 23.75 -11.68 -0.90
N GLN A 322 24.89 -11.18 -0.45
CA GLN A 322 24.94 -9.96 0.33
C GLN A 322 24.88 -8.75 -0.60
N LEU A 323 23.93 -7.86 -0.35
CA LEU A 323 23.77 -6.60 -1.05
C LEU A 323 24.10 -5.44 -0.12
N ARG A 324 24.62 -4.35 -0.68
CA ARG A 324 24.98 -3.15 0.06
C ARG A 324 24.10 -2.00 -0.37
N PHE A 325 23.31 -1.49 0.58
CA PHE A 325 22.50 -0.29 0.41
C PHE A 325 23.10 0.88 1.16
N ARG A 326 22.89 2.09 0.66
CA ARG A 326 23.22 3.34 1.38
C ARG A 326 21.97 4.20 1.47
N THR A 327 21.55 4.54 2.68
CA THR A 327 20.41 5.43 2.92
C THR A 327 20.74 6.86 2.50
N PHE A 328 19.72 7.71 2.42
CA PHE A 328 19.91 9.13 2.14
C PHE A 328 20.79 9.82 3.19
N GLU A 329 20.70 9.40 4.46
CA GLU A 329 21.52 9.90 5.58
C GLU A 329 22.98 9.41 5.51
N GLY A 330 23.30 8.52 4.56
CA GLY A 330 24.64 7.96 4.37
C GLY A 330 24.90 6.69 5.18
N GLU A 331 23.90 6.15 5.90
CA GLU A 331 24.03 4.87 6.60
C GLU A 331 24.16 3.73 5.58
N GLU A 332 25.19 2.88 5.73
CA GLU A 332 25.31 1.67 4.91
C GLU A 332 24.62 0.49 5.59
N ARG A 333 23.76 -0.21 4.83
CA ARG A 333 23.06 -1.41 5.28
C ARG A 333 23.45 -2.60 4.41
N LEU A 334 24.03 -3.62 5.06
CA LEU A 334 24.30 -4.90 4.44
C LEU A 334 23.09 -5.81 4.67
N VAL A 335 22.47 -6.25 3.58
CA VAL A 335 21.26 -7.07 3.62
C VAL A 335 21.45 -8.32 2.80
N GLN A 336 20.72 -9.37 3.15
CA GLN A 336 20.71 -10.62 2.42
C GLN A 336 19.55 -10.60 1.41
N GLY A 337 19.85 -10.80 0.14
CA GLY A 337 18.86 -10.94 -0.93
C GLY A 337 19.01 -12.30 -1.62
N LYS A 338 17.90 -12.94 -1.99
CA LYS A 338 17.97 -14.22 -2.70
C LYS A 338 17.98 -13.99 -4.19
N VAL A 339 18.83 -14.73 -4.91
CA VAL A 339 18.92 -14.67 -6.37
C VAL A 339 17.53 -14.90 -6.98
N GLY A 340 17.11 -13.98 -7.84
CA GLY A 340 15.80 -13.96 -8.49
C GLY A 340 14.73 -13.10 -7.81
N GLU A 341 14.90 -12.70 -6.54
CA GLU A 341 14.06 -11.66 -5.92
C GLU A 341 14.29 -10.32 -6.60
N ASN A 342 13.35 -9.38 -6.48
CA ASN A 342 13.61 -8.00 -6.90
C ASN A 342 14.07 -7.12 -5.73
N LEU A 343 14.74 -6.00 -6.02
CA LEU A 343 15.30 -5.13 -4.98
C LEU A 343 14.23 -4.48 -4.09
N LEU A 344 12.99 -4.31 -4.58
CA LEU A 344 11.88 -3.86 -3.74
C LEU A 344 11.51 -4.91 -2.68
N GLU A 345 11.43 -6.18 -3.06
CA GLU A 345 11.17 -7.29 -2.12
C GLU A 345 12.27 -7.39 -1.06
N VAL A 346 13.54 -7.32 -1.48
CA VAL A 346 14.68 -7.32 -0.56
C VAL A 346 14.61 -6.13 0.39
N GLY A 347 14.32 -4.93 -0.12
CA GLY A 347 14.20 -3.74 0.69
C GLY A 347 13.09 -3.84 1.73
N LYS A 348 11.91 -4.34 1.34
CA LYS A 348 10.79 -4.57 2.25
C LYS A 348 11.08 -5.64 3.30
N ALA A 349 11.75 -6.72 2.92
CA ALA A 349 12.10 -7.80 3.85
C ALA A 349 13.14 -7.39 4.90
N ASN A 350 13.91 -6.33 4.63
CA ASN A 350 14.98 -5.83 5.51
C ASN A 350 14.70 -4.42 6.04
N ASP A 351 13.44 -3.96 6.00
CA ASP A 351 12.99 -2.65 6.50
C ASP A 351 13.87 -1.48 6.02
N LEU A 352 14.25 -1.50 4.73
CA LEU A 352 14.99 -0.41 4.11
C LEU A 352 14.08 0.82 3.91
N PRO A 353 14.56 2.03 4.20
CA PRO A 353 13.80 3.25 3.98
C PRO A 353 13.60 3.52 2.47
N SER A 354 12.63 4.37 2.13
CA SER A 354 12.39 4.90 0.77
C SER A 354 11.93 3.87 -0.31
N LEU A 355 11.83 2.59 0.04
CA LEU A 355 11.32 1.53 -0.85
C LEU A 355 9.87 1.15 -0.52
N GLU A 356 8.95 2.10 -0.69
CA GLU A 356 7.53 1.88 -0.38
C GLU A 356 6.86 0.90 -1.34
N GLY A 357 7.12 1.05 -2.64
CA GLY A 357 6.55 0.25 -3.73
C GLY A 357 5.04 0.05 -3.57
N VAL A 358 4.28 1.15 -3.59
CA VAL A 358 2.84 1.17 -3.29
C VAL A 358 2.02 0.35 -4.28
N CYS A 359 2.46 0.25 -5.55
CA CYS A 359 1.81 -0.63 -6.53
C CYS A 359 2.19 -2.11 -6.39
N GLY A 360 3.00 -2.49 -5.40
CA GLY A 360 3.44 -3.88 -5.21
C GLY A 360 4.38 -4.40 -6.31
N GLY A 361 5.01 -3.50 -7.07
CA GLY A 361 5.97 -3.86 -8.12
C GLY A 361 5.39 -4.08 -9.52
N ASN A 362 4.16 -3.59 -9.77
CA ASN A 362 3.49 -3.77 -11.07
C ASN A 362 3.88 -2.75 -12.15
N LEU A 363 4.90 -1.92 -11.91
CA LEU A 363 5.35 -0.86 -12.84
C LEU A 363 4.29 0.24 -13.08
N GLU A 364 3.53 0.58 -12.05
CA GLU A 364 2.47 1.62 -12.11
C GLU A 364 2.76 2.81 -11.18
N CYS A 365 3.93 2.85 -10.56
CA CYS A 365 4.37 3.96 -9.71
C CYS A 365 5.90 4.02 -9.63
N ALA A 366 6.43 5.13 -9.12
CA ALA A 366 7.87 5.34 -8.93
C ALA A 366 8.34 5.22 -7.46
N THR A 367 7.47 4.79 -6.53
CA THR A 367 7.74 4.76 -5.07
C THR A 367 8.70 3.64 -4.62
N CYS A 368 9.29 2.90 -5.55
CA CYS A 368 10.37 1.95 -5.28
C CYS A 368 11.68 2.41 -5.93
N HIS A 369 11.80 3.71 -6.19
CA HIS A 369 12.95 4.32 -6.81
C HIS A 369 14.21 4.10 -5.95
N LEU A 370 15.30 3.78 -6.62
CA LEU A 370 16.63 3.63 -6.05
C LEU A 370 17.68 4.08 -7.07
N TYR A 371 18.92 4.21 -6.61
CA TYR A 371 20.07 4.55 -7.45
C TYR A 371 21.00 3.34 -7.57
N ILE A 372 21.36 2.99 -8.80
CA ILE A 372 22.41 2.02 -9.10
C ILE A 372 23.52 2.79 -9.80
N SER A 373 24.70 2.87 -9.18
CA SER A 373 25.79 3.65 -9.76
C SER A 373 26.27 3.05 -11.08
N ALA A 374 26.59 3.93 -12.03
CA ALA A 374 27.21 3.56 -13.29
C ALA A 374 28.71 3.22 -13.15
N SER A 375 29.33 3.48 -11.98
CA SER A 375 30.75 3.20 -11.75
C SER A 375 31.04 2.66 -10.34
N PRO A 376 31.58 1.43 -10.20
CA PRO A 376 31.73 0.43 -11.27
C PRO A 376 30.35 0.06 -11.84
N ALA A 377 30.26 -0.22 -13.14
CA ALA A 377 29.00 -0.54 -13.79
C ALA A 377 28.34 -1.76 -13.13
N ALA A 378 27.10 -1.60 -12.68
CA ALA A 378 26.37 -2.69 -12.08
C ALA A 378 25.92 -3.71 -13.14
N PRO A 379 25.95 -5.02 -12.83
CA PRO A 379 25.51 -6.08 -13.75
C PRO A 379 23.98 -6.21 -13.74
N VAL A 380 23.30 -5.13 -14.10
CA VAL A 380 21.83 -5.05 -14.21
C VAL A 380 21.45 -4.69 -15.64
N PRO A 381 20.33 -5.21 -16.17
CA PRO A 381 19.87 -4.86 -17.51
C PRO A 381 19.43 -3.40 -17.58
N ASP A 382 19.52 -2.78 -18.74
CA ASP A 382 19.02 -1.41 -18.97
C ASP A 382 17.52 -1.31 -18.64
N PRO A 383 17.04 -0.12 -18.21
CA PRO A 383 15.63 0.09 -17.96
C PRO A 383 14.81 -0.06 -19.25
N SER A 384 13.65 -0.72 -19.15
CA SER A 384 12.69 -0.78 -20.27
C SER A 384 12.07 0.60 -20.54
N GLU A 385 11.47 0.80 -21.72
CA GLU A 385 10.76 2.05 -22.06
C GLU A 385 9.67 2.38 -21.03
N THR A 386 8.87 1.39 -20.65
CA THR A 386 7.81 1.57 -19.64
C THR A 386 8.38 1.87 -18.25
N GLU A 387 9.55 1.32 -17.92
CA GLU A 387 10.27 1.70 -16.69
C GLU A 387 10.73 3.16 -16.76
N MET A 388 11.29 3.59 -17.89
CA MET A 388 11.71 4.98 -18.10
C MET A 388 10.55 5.96 -17.98
N ASP A 389 9.40 5.65 -18.59
CA ASP A 389 8.18 6.46 -18.48
C ASP A 389 7.76 6.66 -17.02
N MET A 390 7.82 5.59 -16.23
CA MET A 390 7.48 5.63 -14.80
C MET A 390 8.54 6.34 -13.97
N MET A 391 9.83 6.17 -14.28
CA MET A 391 10.92 6.86 -13.59
C MET A 391 10.86 8.37 -13.73
N GLY A 392 10.21 8.90 -14.77
CA GLY A 392 9.97 10.34 -14.92
C GLY A 392 9.17 10.96 -13.76
N TYR A 393 8.41 10.15 -13.02
CA TYR A 393 7.68 10.57 -11.82
C TYR A 393 8.47 10.40 -10.52
N ALA A 394 9.69 9.86 -10.58
CA ALA A 394 10.51 9.64 -9.40
C ALA A 394 11.04 10.97 -8.82
N ILE A 395 10.90 11.14 -7.52
CA ILE A 395 11.43 12.32 -6.82
C ILE A 395 12.94 12.17 -6.70
N GLY A 396 13.69 13.17 -7.19
CA GLY A 396 15.15 13.12 -7.18
C GLY A 396 15.73 12.19 -8.25
N TYR A 397 15.06 12.06 -9.40
CA TYR A 397 15.60 11.35 -10.55
C TYR A 397 17.02 11.82 -10.91
N LYS A 398 17.91 10.84 -11.05
CA LYS A 398 19.26 10.98 -11.62
C LYS A 398 19.34 10.20 -12.93
N GLU A 399 19.78 10.88 -13.98
CA GLU A 399 19.99 10.28 -15.29
C GLU A 399 21.09 9.21 -15.22
N GLY A 400 20.83 8.04 -15.80
CA GLY A 400 21.77 6.91 -15.82
C GLY A 400 21.92 6.13 -14.51
N GLU A 401 21.47 6.66 -13.36
CA GLU A 401 21.54 5.97 -12.07
C GLU A 401 20.18 5.51 -11.53
N SER A 402 19.10 6.24 -11.84
CA SER A 402 17.77 5.90 -11.34
C SER A 402 17.29 4.57 -11.90
N ARG A 403 16.72 3.73 -11.03
CA ARG A 403 16.01 2.51 -11.38
C ARG A 403 14.79 2.31 -10.50
N LEU A 404 13.83 1.52 -10.96
CA LEU A 404 12.72 1.05 -10.13
C LEU A 404 13.11 -0.30 -9.51
N GLY A 405 13.20 -0.36 -8.18
CA GLY A 405 13.68 -1.55 -7.47
C GLY A 405 12.85 -2.82 -7.75
N CYS A 406 11.57 -2.67 -8.12
CA CYS A 406 10.74 -3.80 -8.55
C CYS A 406 11.13 -4.40 -9.91
N GLN A 407 11.86 -3.66 -10.75
CA GLN A 407 12.29 -4.11 -12.08
C GLN A 407 13.73 -4.67 -12.07
N VAL A 408 14.47 -4.46 -10.99
CA VAL A 408 15.85 -4.97 -10.84
C VAL A 408 15.84 -6.25 -10.03
N LYS A 409 16.30 -7.35 -10.65
CA LYS A 409 16.43 -8.66 -9.99
C LYS A 409 17.80 -8.83 -9.34
N VAL A 410 17.82 -9.51 -8.21
CA VAL A 410 19.01 -9.98 -7.53
C VAL A 410 19.65 -11.09 -8.38
N THR A 411 20.94 -10.96 -8.65
CA THR A 411 21.74 -11.96 -9.35
C THR A 411 23.02 -12.22 -8.56
N ALA A 412 23.67 -13.36 -8.81
CA ALA A 412 25.00 -13.63 -8.24
C ALA A 412 25.99 -12.51 -8.59
N GLY A 413 25.92 -12.01 -9.84
CA GLY A 413 26.72 -10.88 -10.30
C GLY A 413 26.47 -9.60 -9.50
N LEU A 414 25.22 -9.29 -9.14
CA LEU A 414 24.91 -8.10 -8.35
C LEU A 414 25.48 -8.20 -6.92
N GLY A 415 25.46 -9.40 -6.33
CA GLY A 415 26.12 -9.68 -5.06
C GLY A 415 27.63 -9.50 -5.13
N GLU A 416 28.26 -10.04 -6.17
CA GLU A 416 29.70 -9.89 -6.40
C GLU A 416 30.10 -8.42 -6.65
N TRP A 417 29.27 -7.67 -7.37
CA TRP A 417 29.43 -6.24 -7.56
C TRP A 417 29.40 -5.48 -6.22
N CYS A 418 28.48 -5.82 -5.30
CA CYS A 418 28.42 -5.23 -3.96
C CYS A 418 29.66 -5.57 -3.10
N LYS A 419 30.18 -6.80 -3.22
CA LYS A 419 31.43 -7.20 -2.54
C LYS A 419 32.62 -6.36 -3.03
N ASN A 420 32.68 -6.08 -4.32
CA ASN A 420 33.71 -5.25 -4.95
C ASN A 420 33.51 -3.73 -4.73
N GLY A 421 32.62 -3.33 -3.82
CA GLY A 421 32.41 -1.93 -3.43
C GLY A 421 31.24 -1.23 -4.12
N GLY A 422 30.46 -1.93 -4.94
CA GLY A 422 29.19 -1.44 -5.45
C GLY A 422 28.19 -1.13 -4.34
N VAL A 423 27.42 -0.05 -4.51
CA VAL A 423 26.45 0.44 -3.53
C VAL A 423 25.14 0.78 -4.24
N ILE A 424 24.04 0.28 -3.71
CA ILE A 424 22.68 0.66 -4.11
C ILE A 424 22.24 1.84 -3.25
N GLY A 425 22.09 3.02 -3.85
CA GLY A 425 21.67 4.22 -3.14
C GLY A 425 20.16 4.28 -2.96
N LEU A 426 19.70 4.75 -1.81
CA LEU A 426 18.29 5.02 -1.54
C LEU A 426 18.05 6.54 -1.55
N PRO A 427 16.99 7.02 -2.22
CA PRO A 427 16.60 8.42 -2.19
C PRO A 427 16.08 8.81 -0.80
N ARG A 428 15.83 10.10 -0.60
CA ARG A 428 15.26 10.62 0.65
C ARG A 428 13.80 10.19 0.87
N PHE A 429 13.07 9.94 -0.21
CA PHE A 429 11.63 9.74 -0.23
C PHE A 429 11.28 8.42 -0.90
#